data_AF-A0A7C5W9E7-F1
#
_entry.id   AF-A0A7C5W9E7-F1
#
_cell.length_a   1.000
_cell.length_b   1.000
_cell.length_c   1.000
_cell.angle_alpha   90.00
_cell.angle_beta   90.00
_cell.angle_gamma   90.00
#
_symmetry.space_group_name_H-M   'P 1'
#
loop_
_entity.id
_entity.type
_entity.pdbx_description
1 polymer ?
#
loop_
_entity_poly.entity_id
_entity_poly.type
_entity_poly.pdbx_seq_one_letter_code
_entity_poly.pdbx_strand_id
1 'polypeptide(L)' 'MEIMLAFVVGGLFAGAIYMILRRCVVKLIIGLTLLSHASNLLIFTIGRLTRGMAPIISPEAKQITETVADPLPQAL' A
#
# COMPACT_ATOMS: atom_id res chain seq x y z
N MET A 1 -5.74 12.84 -2.50
CA MET A 1 -4.68 12.00 -3.13
C MET A 1 -5.25 10.65 -3.53
N GLU A 2 -6.37 10.23 -2.92
CA GLU A 2 -6.97 8.92 -3.09
C GLU A 2 -7.34 8.61 -4.56
N ILE A 3 -7.87 9.58 -5.31
CA ILE A 3 -8.25 9.37 -6.72
C ILE A 3 -7.03 8.98 -7.57
N MET A 4 -5.91 9.67 -7.40
CA MET A 4 -4.68 9.36 -8.12
C MET A 4 -4.16 7.97 -7.74
N LEU A 5 -4.16 7.65 -6.44
CA LEU A 5 -3.76 6.33 -5.95
C LEU A 5 -4.70 5.22 -6.44
N ALA A 6 -6.00 5.48 -6.58
CA ALA A 6 -6.95 4.52 -7.14
C ALA A 6 -6.58 4.12 -8.58
N PHE A 7 -6.21 5.09 -9.42
CA PHE A 7 -5.73 4.80 -10.77
C PHE A 7 -4.39 4.05 -10.77
N VAL A 8 -3.46 4.41 -9.88
CA VAL A 8 -2.17 3.70 -9.74
C VAL A 8 -2.39 2.25 -9.31
N VAL A 9 -3.18 2.02 -8.26
CA VAL A 9 -3.54 0.68 -7.78
C VAL A 9 -4.22 -0.12 -8.88
N GLY A 10 -5.22 0.44 -9.57
CA GLY A 10 -5.89 -0.21 -10.68
C GLY A 10 -4.94 -0.60 -11.82
N GLY A 11 -4.00 0.29 -12.17
CA GLY A 11 -2.96 0.01 -13.16
C GLY A 11 -2.00 -1.11 -12.74
N LEU A 12 -1.59 -1.14 -11.47
CA LEU A 12 -0.76 -2.21 -10.91
C LEU A 12 -1.48 -3.56 -10.94
N PHE A 13 -2.76 -3.60 -10.54
CA PHE A 13 -3.57 -4.81 -10.63
C PHE A 13 -3.72 -5.29 -12.08
N ALA A 14 -4.03 -4.38 -13.01
CA ALA A 14 -4.15 -4.72 -14.43
C ALA A 14 -2.85 -5.30 -14.99
N GLY A 15 -1.70 -4.67 -14.69
CA GLY A 15 -0.38 -5.15 -15.08
C GLY A 15 -0.03 -6.50 -14.47
N ALA A 16 -0.28 -6.68 -13.16
CA ALA A 16 -0.02 -7.92 -12.45
C ALA A 16 -0.81 -9.10 -13.03
N ILE A 17 -2.13 -8.91 -13.20
CA ILE A 17 -3.02 -9.92 -13.79
C ILE A 17 -2.58 -10.24 -15.22
N TYR A 18 -2.28 -9.23 -16.03
CA TYR A 18 -1.79 -9.43 -17.39
C TYR A 18 -0.53 -10.31 -17.42
N MET A 19 0.43 -10.05 -16.52
CA MET A 19 1.68 -10.82 -16.46
C MET A 19 1.46 -12.26 -15.98
N ILE A 20 0.58 -12.49 -15.01
CA ILE A 20 0.21 -13.82 -14.50
C ILE A 20 -0.39 -14.68 -15.62
N LEU A 21 -1.19 -14.09 -16.51
CA LEU A 21 -1.82 -14.80 -17.63
C LEU A 21 -0.85 -15.15 -18.77
N ARG A 22 0.40 -14.65 -18.75
CA ARG A 22 1.40 -15.00 -19.78
C ARG A 22 2.00 -16.37 -19.49
N ARG A 23 2.20 -17.17 -20.54
CA ARG A 23 2.84 -18.50 -20.49
C ARG A 23 4.37 -18.41 -20.33
N CYS A 24 4.84 -17.72 -19.30
CA CYS A 24 6.25 -17.54 -18.98
C CYS A 24 6.43 -17.44 -17.46
N VAL A 25 7.19 -18.35 -16.86
CA VAL A 25 7.37 -18.43 -15.40
C VAL A 25 7.96 -17.14 -14.82
N VAL A 26 8.93 -16.52 -15.50
CA VAL A 26 9.51 -15.24 -15.06
C VAL A 26 8.45 -14.14 -15.01
N LYS A 27 7.57 -14.06 -16.02
CA LYS A 27 6.48 -13.08 -16.04
C LYS A 27 5.45 -13.36 -14.95
N LEU A 28 5.16 -14.63 -14.67
CA LEU A 28 4.28 -15.03 -13.58
C LEU A 28 4.83 -14.59 -12.22
N ILE A 29 6.12 -14.81 -11.96
CA ILE A 29 6.77 -14.37 -10.71
C ILE A 29 6.68 -12.86 -10.56
N ILE A 30 7.05 -12.10 -11.59
CA ILE A 30 6.96 -10.63 -11.56
C ILE A 30 5.51 -10.18 -11.36
N GLY A 31 4.55 -10.83 -12.02
CA GLY A 31 3.12 -10.55 -11.85
C GLY A 31 2.65 -10.77 -10.41
N LEU A 32 3.08 -11.85 -9.76
CA LEU A 32 2.76 -12.11 -8.35
C LEU A 32 3.41 -11.08 -7.40
N THR A 33 4.67 -10.71 -7.64
CA THR A 33 5.33 -9.65 -6.86
C THR A 33 4.61 -8.31 -7.03
N LEU A 34 4.21 -7.97 -8.26
CA LEU A 34 3.47 -6.76 -8.56
C LEU A 34 2.09 -6.75 -7.90
N LEU A 35 1.40 -7.90 -7.87
CA LEU A 35 0.12 -8.07 -7.19
C LEU A 35 0.23 -7.85 -5.68
N SER A 36 1.33 -8.31 -5.06
CA SER A 36 1.62 -8.08 -3.64
C SER A 36 1.80 -6.59 -3.36
N HIS A 37 2.60 -5.88 -4.17
CA HIS A 37 2.76 -4.43 -4.04
C HIS A 37 1.45 -3.66 -4.25
N ALA A 38 0.64 -4.06 -5.22
CA ALA A 38 -0.67 -3.45 -5.48
C ALA A 38 -1.62 -3.62 -4.28
N SER A 39 -1.62 -4.80 -3.67
CA SER A 39 -2.44 -5.11 -2.49
C SER A 39 -2.01 -4.30 -1.26
N ASN A 40 -0.70 -4.22 -1.00
CA ASN A 40 -0.18 -3.40 0.09
C ASN A 40 -0.51 -1.92 -0.10
N LEU A 41 -0.31 -1.39 -1.31
CA LEU A 41 -0.67 0.00 -1.61
C LEU A 41 -2.17 0.26 -1.48
N LEU A 42 -3.00 -0.71 -1.87
CA LEU A 42 -4.44 -0.65 -1.67
C LEU A 42 -4.78 -0.53 -0.19
N ILE A 43 -4.25 -1.43 0.67
CA ILE A 43 -4.46 -1.42 2.13
C ILE A 43 -4.13 -0.04 2.73
N PHE A 44 -2.99 0.54 2.36
CA PHE A 44 -2.63 1.91 2.77
C PHE A 44 -3.62 2.98 2.30
N THR A 45 -4.16 2.83 1.10
CA THR A 45 -5.09 3.81 0.51
C THR A 45 -6.48 3.75 1.14
N ILE A 46 -6.96 2.58 1.57
CA ILE A 46 -8.29 2.41 2.20
C ILE A 46 -8.33 2.98 3.63
N GLY A 47 -7.21 2.97 4.36
CA GLY A 47 -7.11 3.46 5.75
C GLY A 47 -7.22 4.98 5.95
N ARG A 48 -7.67 5.73 4.95
CA ARG A 48 -7.55 7.20 4.81
C ARG A 48 -6.10 7.68 4.86
N LEU A 49 -5.66 8.30 3.77
CA LEU A 49 -4.34 8.94 3.72
C LEU A 49 -4.37 10.24 4.55
N THR A 50 -4.03 10.13 5.83
CA THR A 50 -3.83 11.29 6.69
C THR A 50 -2.42 11.84 6.45
N ARG A 51 -2.34 13.12 6.07
CA ARG A 51 -1.07 13.86 6.09
C ARG A 51 -0.76 14.18 7.55
N GLY A 52 0.05 13.34 8.17
CA GLY A 52 0.46 13.48 9.56
C GLY A 52 1.81 12.81 9.78
N MET A 53 2.26 12.77 11.03
CA MET A 53 3.51 12.08 11.37
C MET A 53 3.32 10.56 11.44
N ALA A 54 4.43 9.83 11.37
CA ALA A 54 4.43 8.39 11.58
C ALA A 54 3.89 8.04 12.99
N PRO A 55 3.18 6.91 13.16
CA PRO A 55 2.65 6.45 14.45
C PRO A 55 3.75 5.89 15.35
N ILE A 56 4.70 6.74 15.69
CA ILE A 56 5.84 6.44 16.54
C ILE A 56 5.78 7.39 17.74
N ILE A 57 5.72 6.81 18.93
CA ILE A 57 5.79 7.57 20.18
C ILE A 57 7.28 7.87 20.44
N SER A 58 7.64 9.14 20.58
CA SER A 58 8.99 9.55 20.94
C SER A 58 9.35 9.03 22.35
N PRO A 59 10.62 8.68 22.63
CA PRO A 59 11.01 8.06 23.91
C PRO A 59 10.65 8.88 25.15
N GLU A 60 10.55 10.20 25.00
CA GLU A 60 10.24 11.17 26.05
C GLU A 60 8.73 11.41 26.22
N ALA A 61 7.90 10.94 25.29
CA ALA A 61 6.45 11.14 25.30
C ALA A 61 5.71 9.88 25.78
N LYS A 62 4.67 10.06 26.60
CA LYS A 62 3.80 8.96 27.04
C LYS A 62 2.65 8.68 26.07
N GLN A 63 2.33 9.62 25.19
CA GLN A 63 1.20 9.52 24.26
C GLN A 63 1.44 10.37 23.02
N ILE A 64 0.88 9.92 21.89
CA ILE A 64 0.84 10.67 20.65
C ILE A 64 -0.08 11.88 20.85
N THR A 65 0.47 13.08 20.78
CA THR A 65 -0.30 14.34 20.97
C THR A 65 -0.69 14.96 19.61
N GLU A 66 -0.02 14.56 18.53
CA GLU A 66 -0.24 15.08 17.18
C GLU A 66 -1.12 14.18 16.32
N THR A 67 -1.64 14.73 15.21
CA THR A 67 -2.37 13.93 14.23
C THR A 67 -1.40 13.01 13.48
N VAL A 68 -1.68 11.72 13.52
CA VAL A 68 -0.79 10.66 13.06
C VAL A 68 -1.53 9.72 12.11
N ALA A 69 -0.80 9.08 11.21
CA ALA A 69 -1.37 8.09 10.29
C ALA A 69 -1.88 6.84 11.03
N ASP A 70 -2.94 6.20 10.51
CA ASP A 70 -3.50 4.99 11.12
C ASP A 70 -2.42 3.88 11.21
N PRO A 71 -2.12 3.36 12.42
CA PRO A 71 -1.12 2.31 12.60
C PRO A 71 -1.61 0.93 12.12
N LEU A 72 -2.92 0.70 11.98
CA LEU A 72 -3.44 -0.63 11.61
C LEU A 72 -3.02 -1.01 10.18
N PRO A 73 -3.24 -0.19 9.13
CA PRO A 73 -2.73 -0.50 7.78
C PRO A 73 -1.20 -0.64 7.70
N GLN A 74 -0.45 -0.05 8.63
CA GLN A 74 1.02 -0.14 8.66
C GLN A 74 1.53 -1.44 9.28
N ALA A 75 0.72 -2.09 10.13
CA ALA A 75 1.08 -3.34 10.79
C ALA A 75 0.73 -4.59 9.96
N LEU A 76 -0.13 -4.44 8.95
CA LEU A 76 -0.54 -5.49 7.99
C LEU A 76 0.51 -5.69 6.89
#